data_AF-H6NTS0-F1
#
_entry.id   AF-H6NTS0-F1
#
_cell.length_a   1.000
_cell.length_b   1.000
_cell.length_c   1.000
_cell.angle_alpha   90.00
_cell.angle_beta   90.00
_cell.angle_gamma   90.00
#
_symmetry.space_group_name_H-M   'P 1'
#
loop_
_entity.id
_entity.type
_entity.pdbx_description
1 polymer ?
#
loop_
_entity_poly.entity_id
_entity_poly.type
_entity_poly.pdbx_seq_one_letter_code
_entity_poly.pdbx_strand_id
1 'polypeptide(L)'
;MNPRIRIEKEEILSDNWYVLKKMTFRYQRGDGTWETQVREAYDRGNGAAILLYDAKRGTVVLTRQFRMPTYMNGNASGMLIEACAGLLDGQNPDDCIRREAEEETGYRVTNVRKLREAYMSPGSVTEILHLYAAEYDPQMRTGGGGGLEEEQEHIEVLELPFARALAMVDSGEIRDAKTIMLLQQAQLEGLLTPPARRRLQILVAGPYRSGTGDDPERIEANLRAMNETALRVYELGHLPVLGEWLALPLLETAGSRHMGDEVWERMFHPSAIRLISCCDGVLRIGGPSAGADEMVRAAEAAGKRVYRSIGELPELQ
;
A
#
# COMPACT_ATOMS: atom_id res chain seq x y z
N MET A 1 -31.85 3.97 -6.71
CA MET A 1 -32.00 5.21 -7.52
C MET A 1 -32.04 6.39 -6.57
N ASN A 2 -31.31 7.49 -6.85
CA ASN A 2 -31.24 8.65 -5.94
C ASN A 2 -32.52 9.51 -6.06
N PRO A 3 -33.34 9.64 -5.00
CA PRO A 3 -34.61 10.37 -5.07
C PRO A 3 -34.46 11.88 -5.32
N ARG A 4 -33.24 12.43 -5.14
CA ARG A 4 -32.90 13.84 -5.37
C ARG A 4 -32.52 14.14 -6.82
N ILE A 5 -32.61 13.16 -7.72
CA ILE A 5 -32.32 13.31 -9.15
C ILE A 5 -33.55 12.87 -9.94
N ARG A 6 -33.97 13.68 -10.91
CA ARG A 6 -35.04 13.34 -11.87
C ARG A 6 -34.55 13.63 -13.27
N ILE A 7 -34.41 12.60 -14.11
CA ILE A 7 -34.07 12.77 -15.52
C ILE A 7 -35.29 13.32 -16.25
N GLU A 8 -35.14 14.46 -16.92
CA GLU A 8 -36.21 15.09 -17.69
C GLU A 8 -36.07 14.79 -19.18
N LYS A 9 -34.84 14.79 -19.70
CA LYS A 9 -34.56 14.57 -21.12
C LYS A 9 -33.19 13.92 -21.31
N GLU A 10 -33.12 13.00 -22.26
CA GLU A 10 -31.89 12.40 -22.77
C GLU A 10 -31.87 12.62 -24.28
N GLU A 11 -30.77 13.16 -24.81
CA GLU A 11 -30.59 13.43 -26.24
C GLU A 11 -29.26 12.82 -26.69
N ILE A 12 -29.28 11.98 -27.73
CA ILE A 12 -28.05 11.46 -28.34
C ILE A 12 -27.47 12.56 -29.24
N LEU A 13 -26.24 12.98 -28.95
CA LEU A 13 -25.49 13.95 -29.74
C LEU A 13 -24.58 13.28 -30.78
N SER A 14 -24.06 12.07 -30.47
CA SER A 14 -23.24 11.26 -31.37
C SER A 14 -23.33 9.78 -30.99
N ASP A 15 -23.31 8.90 -31.99
CA ASP A 15 -23.38 7.44 -31.83
C ASP A 15 -22.63 6.75 -32.98
N ASN A 16 -21.37 7.16 -33.21
CA ASN A 16 -20.54 6.57 -34.27
C ASN A 16 -19.79 5.32 -33.77
N TRP A 17 -19.17 5.44 -32.59
CA TRP A 17 -18.39 4.36 -31.96
C TRP A 17 -18.75 4.23 -30.49
N TYR A 18 -18.77 5.36 -29.79
CA TYR A 18 -19.25 5.51 -28.41
C TYR A 18 -20.37 6.54 -28.37
N VAL A 19 -21.20 6.47 -27.33
CA VAL A 19 -22.42 7.29 -27.23
C VAL A 19 -22.13 8.57 -26.47
N LEU A 20 -22.36 9.73 -27.11
CA LEU A 20 -22.37 11.03 -26.43
C LEU A 20 -23.81 11.46 -26.20
N LYS A 21 -24.18 11.70 -24.94
CA LYS A 21 -25.53 12.10 -24.54
C LYS A 21 -25.52 13.48 -23.91
N LYS A 22 -26.55 14.27 -24.19
CA LYS A 22 -26.92 15.46 -23.43
C LYS A 22 -28.05 15.10 -22.47
N MET A 23 -27.77 15.22 -21.18
CA MET A 23 -28.68 14.91 -20.08
C MET A 23 -29.24 16.20 -19.50
N THR A 24 -30.57 16.37 -19.57
CA THR A 24 -31.30 17.39 -18.82
C THR A 24 -31.97 16.73 -17.64
N PHE A 25 -31.67 17.20 -16.43
CA PHE A 25 -32.19 16.61 -15.20
C PHE A 25 -32.43 17.67 -14.14
N ARG A 26 -33.35 17.37 -13.22
CA ARG A 26 -33.55 18.15 -12.00
C ARG A 26 -32.77 17.55 -10.85
N TYR A 27 -32.06 18.40 -10.13
CA TYR A 27 -31.32 18.07 -8.93
C TYR A 27 -31.88 18.83 -7.73
N GLN A 28 -32.13 18.13 -6.63
CA GLN A 28 -32.52 18.76 -5.38
C GLN A 28 -31.28 19.08 -4.55
N ARG A 29 -31.03 20.36 -4.29
CA ARG A 29 -29.95 20.87 -3.42
C ARG A 29 -30.19 20.51 -1.95
N GLY A 30 -29.17 20.71 -1.12
CA GLY A 30 -29.20 20.34 0.31
C GLY A 30 -30.26 21.09 1.12
N ASP A 31 -30.68 22.27 0.65
CA ASP A 31 -31.74 23.10 1.22
C ASP A 31 -33.15 22.70 0.73
N GLY A 32 -33.26 21.65 -0.08
CA GLY A 32 -34.53 21.18 -0.63
C GLY A 32 -34.97 21.88 -1.92
N THR A 33 -34.26 22.92 -2.37
CA THR A 33 -34.55 23.62 -3.63
C THR A 33 -34.23 22.73 -4.82
N TRP A 34 -35.03 22.83 -5.87
CA TRP A 34 -34.81 22.08 -7.11
C TRP A 34 -34.31 23.01 -8.20
N GLU A 35 -33.31 22.55 -8.93
CA GLU A 35 -32.80 23.23 -10.12
C GLU A 35 -32.70 22.29 -11.31
N THR A 36 -32.80 22.83 -12.51
CA THR A 36 -32.53 22.10 -13.75
C THR A 36 -31.06 22.27 -14.13
N GLN A 37 -30.40 21.16 -14.42
CA GLN A 37 -29.03 21.14 -14.92
C GLN A 37 -28.99 20.42 -16.27
N VAL A 38 -28.00 20.81 -17.08
CA VAL A 38 -27.68 20.20 -18.36
C VAL A 38 -26.22 19.77 -18.34
N ARG A 39 -25.94 18.52 -18.68
CA ARG A 39 -24.59 17.95 -18.77
C ARG A 39 -24.45 17.09 -20.02
N GLU A 40 -23.25 17.04 -20.57
CA GLU A 40 -22.89 16.02 -21.54
C GLU A 40 -22.23 14.85 -20.81
N ALA A 41 -22.56 13.63 -21.23
CA ALA A 41 -22.02 12.39 -20.71
C ALA A 41 -21.56 11.54 -21.90
N TYR A 42 -20.26 11.27 -21.96
CA TYR A 42 -19.64 10.43 -22.97
C TYR A 42 -19.48 9.01 -22.42
N ASP A 43 -20.19 8.08 -23.05
CA ASP A 43 -20.24 6.68 -22.66
C ASP A 43 -19.41 5.82 -23.59
N ARG A 44 -18.22 5.47 -23.09
CA ARG A 44 -17.23 4.62 -23.78
C ARG A 44 -17.13 3.22 -23.19
N GLY A 45 -18.08 2.84 -22.34
CA GLY A 45 -18.00 1.61 -21.56
C GLY A 45 -17.00 1.70 -20.41
N ASN A 46 -16.85 0.56 -19.73
CA ASN A 46 -15.90 0.37 -18.64
C ASN A 46 -14.71 -0.45 -19.14
N GLY A 47 -13.62 -0.41 -18.40
CA GLY A 47 -12.41 -1.17 -18.71
C GLY A 47 -11.73 -1.77 -17.50
N ALA A 48 -10.64 -2.49 -17.75
CA ALA A 48 -9.74 -2.98 -16.73
C ALA A 48 -8.30 -2.60 -17.07
N ALA A 49 -7.46 -2.44 -16.05
CA ALA A 49 -6.02 -2.18 -16.20
C ALA A 49 -5.22 -2.96 -15.17
N ILE A 50 -3.99 -3.36 -15.52
CA ILE A 50 -3.13 -4.20 -14.68
C ILE A 50 -1.69 -3.73 -14.66
N LEU A 51 -1.10 -3.71 -13.47
CA LEU A 51 0.34 -3.63 -13.29
C LEU A 51 0.91 -5.04 -13.11
N LEU A 52 1.73 -5.46 -14.06
CA LEU A 52 2.54 -6.67 -13.92
C LEU A 52 3.84 -6.30 -13.19
N TYR A 53 4.19 -7.07 -12.16
CA TYR A 53 5.39 -6.83 -11.36
C TYR A 53 6.16 -8.12 -11.06
N ASP A 54 7.47 -8.01 -10.93
CA ASP A 54 8.34 -9.08 -10.43
C ASP A 54 9.01 -8.57 -9.14
N ALA A 55 8.60 -9.11 -8.00
CA ALA A 55 9.11 -8.68 -6.70
C ALA A 55 10.58 -9.06 -6.47
N LYS A 56 11.08 -10.12 -7.12
CA LYS A 56 12.47 -10.60 -6.98
C LYS A 56 13.43 -9.72 -7.76
N ARG A 57 13.06 -9.35 -8.99
CA ARG A 57 13.87 -8.48 -9.87
C ARG A 57 13.60 -6.99 -9.63
N GLY A 58 12.51 -6.65 -8.95
CA GLY A 58 12.10 -5.26 -8.72
C GLY A 58 11.72 -4.55 -10.02
N THR A 59 11.13 -5.28 -10.98
CA THR A 59 10.74 -4.76 -12.30
C THR A 59 9.24 -4.75 -12.49
N VAL A 60 8.76 -3.83 -13.34
CA VAL A 60 7.37 -3.77 -13.80
C VAL A 60 7.32 -3.85 -15.32
N VAL A 61 6.18 -4.32 -15.84
CA VAL A 61 5.87 -4.25 -17.27
C VAL A 61 4.83 -3.16 -17.50
N LEU A 62 5.14 -2.26 -18.41
CA LEU A 62 4.29 -1.21 -18.94
C LEU A 62 4.23 -1.35 -20.47
N THR A 63 3.34 -0.60 -21.09
CA THR A 63 3.20 -0.51 -22.54
C THR A 63 3.42 0.93 -23.00
N ARG A 64 3.74 1.11 -24.28
CA ARG A 64 3.84 2.43 -24.91
C ARG A 64 3.15 2.40 -26.26
N GLN A 65 2.18 3.29 -26.45
CA GLN A 65 1.36 3.34 -27.66
C GLN A 65 0.95 4.78 -27.99
N PHE A 66 0.52 4.99 -29.24
CA PHE A 66 0.04 6.30 -29.69
C PHE A 66 -1.38 6.57 -29.20
N ARG A 67 -1.60 7.72 -28.56
CA ARG A 67 -2.91 8.18 -28.09
C ARG A 67 -3.25 9.53 -28.70
N MET A 68 -4.04 9.49 -29.77
CA MET A 68 -4.48 10.69 -30.51
C MET A 68 -5.04 11.83 -29.61
N PRO A 69 -5.91 11.57 -28.61
CA PRO A 69 -6.39 12.66 -27.74
C PRO A 69 -5.29 13.40 -26.99
N THR A 70 -4.21 12.71 -26.61
CA THR A 70 -3.07 13.36 -25.94
C THR A 70 -2.23 14.17 -26.93
N TYR A 71 -2.07 13.69 -28.16
CA TYR A 71 -1.38 14.41 -29.23
C TYR A 71 -2.05 15.75 -29.53
N MET A 72 -3.38 15.77 -29.61
CA MET A 72 -4.16 17.01 -29.73
C MET A 72 -4.00 17.97 -28.54
N ASN A 73 -3.59 17.45 -27.38
CA ASN A 73 -3.56 18.18 -26.11
C ASN A 73 -2.15 18.24 -25.50
N GLY A 74 -1.15 18.60 -26.32
CA GLY A 74 0.17 18.97 -25.84
C GLY A 74 1.15 17.82 -25.60
N ASN A 75 0.81 16.58 -25.92
CA ASN A 75 1.79 15.48 -26.00
C ASN A 75 2.42 15.45 -27.41
N ALA A 76 3.60 16.06 -27.59
CA ALA A 76 4.19 16.30 -28.90
C ALA A 76 4.41 15.04 -29.77
N SER A 77 4.70 13.88 -29.16
CA SER A 77 4.85 12.61 -29.90
C SER A 77 3.54 11.84 -30.03
N GLY A 78 2.55 12.16 -29.20
CA GLY A 78 1.34 11.36 -29.00
C GLY A 78 1.58 10.01 -28.33
N MET A 79 2.83 9.61 -28.09
CA MET A 79 3.17 8.36 -27.41
C MET A 79 2.95 8.50 -25.91
N LEU A 80 2.29 7.52 -25.30
CA LEU A 80 2.00 7.50 -23.87
C LEU A 80 2.48 6.18 -23.27
N ILE A 81 3.15 6.25 -22.11
CA ILE A 81 3.52 5.08 -21.33
C ILE A 81 2.39 4.76 -20.37
N GLU A 82 1.89 3.53 -20.43
CA GLU A 82 0.68 3.10 -19.77
C GLU A 82 0.84 1.72 -19.10
N ALA A 83 0.04 1.44 -18.08
CA ALA A 83 -0.24 0.08 -17.65
C ALA A 83 -1.12 -0.59 -18.70
N CYS A 84 -0.95 -1.90 -18.87
CA CYS A 84 -1.76 -2.71 -19.77
C CYS A 84 -3.24 -2.56 -19.42
N ALA A 85 -4.09 -2.31 -20.41
CA ALA A 85 -5.50 -2.02 -20.19
C ALA A 85 -6.36 -2.25 -21.44
N GLY A 86 -7.61 -2.65 -21.22
CA GLY A 86 -8.59 -2.80 -22.30
C GLY A 86 -10.03 -2.60 -21.83
N LEU A 87 -10.95 -2.57 -22.80
CA LEU A 87 -12.38 -2.46 -22.55
C LEU A 87 -12.95 -3.81 -22.13
N LEU A 88 -14.00 -3.76 -21.30
CA LEU A 88 -14.64 -5.00 -20.84
C LEU A 88 -15.39 -5.73 -21.97
N ASP A 89 -16.01 -4.99 -22.90
CA ASP A 89 -16.82 -5.53 -24.01
C ASP A 89 -17.81 -6.64 -23.58
N GLY A 90 -18.46 -6.41 -22.44
CA GLY A 90 -19.44 -7.35 -21.86
C GLY A 90 -18.84 -8.53 -21.09
N GLN A 91 -17.52 -8.65 -21.05
CA GLN A 91 -16.80 -9.64 -20.23
C GLN A 91 -16.72 -9.19 -18.77
N ASN A 92 -16.47 -10.14 -17.87
CA ASN A 92 -16.14 -9.76 -16.51
C ASN A 92 -14.73 -9.14 -16.45
N PRO A 93 -14.45 -8.23 -15.51
CA PRO A 93 -13.17 -7.53 -15.44
C PRO A 93 -11.94 -8.44 -15.26
N ASP A 94 -12.07 -9.57 -14.56
CA ASP A 94 -10.98 -10.50 -14.30
C ASP A 94 -10.54 -11.24 -15.58
N ASP A 95 -11.49 -11.67 -16.41
CA ASP A 95 -11.21 -12.39 -17.66
C ASP A 95 -10.70 -11.43 -18.74
N CYS A 96 -11.33 -10.26 -18.85
CA CYS A 96 -10.85 -9.18 -19.71
C CYS A 96 -9.37 -8.88 -19.44
N ILE A 97 -9.00 -8.63 -18.18
CA ILE A 97 -7.64 -8.18 -17.91
C ILE A 97 -6.57 -9.27 -18.06
N ARG A 98 -6.94 -10.56 -17.92
CA ARG A 98 -6.02 -11.67 -18.24
C ARG A 98 -5.77 -11.77 -19.74
N ARG A 99 -6.82 -11.58 -20.56
CA ARG A 99 -6.72 -11.53 -22.02
C ARG A 99 -5.81 -10.38 -22.46
N GLU A 100 -6.13 -9.16 -22.02
CA GLU A 100 -5.37 -7.95 -22.35
C GLU A 100 -3.89 -8.07 -21.94
N ALA A 101 -3.60 -8.62 -20.75
CA ALA A 101 -2.22 -8.84 -20.32
C ALA A 101 -1.45 -9.75 -21.29
N GLU A 102 -2.06 -10.82 -21.78
CA GLU A 102 -1.42 -11.71 -22.75
C GLU A 102 -1.27 -11.05 -24.12
N GLU A 103 -2.28 -10.34 -24.61
CA GLU A 103 -2.29 -9.70 -25.94
C GLU A 103 -1.32 -8.50 -26.01
N GLU A 104 -1.42 -7.55 -25.08
CA GLU A 104 -0.60 -6.34 -25.13
C GLU A 104 0.84 -6.60 -24.69
N THR A 105 1.05 -7.43 -23.66
CA THR A 105 2.39 -7.59 -23.03
C THR A 105 3.08 -8.91 -23.36
N GLY A 106 2.34 -9.90 -23.85
CA GLY A 106 2.84 -11.25 -24.08
C GLY A 106 2.94 -12.12 -22.83
N TYR A 107 2.49 -11.65 -21.66
CA TYR A 107 2.54 -12.41 -20.41
C TYR A 107 1.20 -13.04 -20.07
N ARG A 108 1.18 -14.37 -19.97
CA ARG A 108 0.00 -15.11 -19.51
C ARG A 108 -0.03 -15.20 -17.99
N VAL A 109 -0.83 -14.36 -17.35
CA VAL A 109 -1.02 -14.35 -15.89
C VAL A 109 -2.32 -15.03 -15.47
N THR A 110 -2.28 -15.82 -14.40
CA THR A 110 -3.46 -16.51 -13.84
C THR A 110 -4.00 -15.80 -12.61
N ASN A 111 -3.10 -15.43 -11.68
CA ASN A 111 -3.42 -14.84 -10.39
C ASN A 111 -3.44 -13.30 -10.47
N VAL A 112 -4.54 -12.75 -10.96
CA VAL A 112 -4.79 -11.30 -10.93
C VAL A 112 -5.47 -10.91 -9.62
N ARG A 113 -4.99 -9.85 -8.98
CA ARG A 113 -5.56 -9.31 -7.73
C ARG A 113 -6.19 -7.95 -8.01
N LYS A 114 -7.50 -7.85 -7.87
CA LYS A 114 -8.22 -6.56 -7.93
C LYS A 114 -7.75 -5.68 -6.78
N LEU A 115 -7.26 -4.49 -7.09
CA LEU A 115 -6.86 -3.48 -6.13
C LEU A 115 -8.02 -2.55 -5.81
N ARG A 116 -8.56 -1.90 -6.85
CA ARG A 116 -9.54 -0.81 -6.73
C ARG A 116 -10.41 -0.72 -7.98
N GLU A 117 -11.39 0.16 -7.93
CA GLU A 117 -12.10 0.67 -9.10
C GLU A 117 -12.24 2.18 -8.97
N ALA A 118 -12.18 2.90 -10.09
CA ALA A 118 -12.20 4.36 -10.08
C ALA A 118 -12.92 4.92 -11.30
N TYR A 119 -13.66 6.00 -11.10
CA TYR A 119 -14.08 6.87 -12.20
C TYR A 119 -12.88 7.73 -12.62
N MET A 120 -12.49 7.64 -13.90
CA MET A 120 -11.28 8.31 -14.38
C MET A 120 -11.50 9.79 -14.70
N SER A 121 -12.68 10.16 -15.22
CA SER A 121 -13.03 11.54 -15.56
C SER A 121 -14.53 11.83 -15.32
N PRO A 122 -15.00 11.79 -14.05
CA PRO A 122 -16.43 11.81 -13.70
C PRO A 122 -17.16 13.13 -14.00
N GLY A 123 -16.46 14.16 -14.48
CA GLY A 123 -17.10 15.40 -14.92
C GLY A 123 -17.94 15.24 -16.19
N SER A 124 -17.56 14.30 -17.07
CA SER A 124 -18.18 14.13 -18.39
C SER A 124 -18.07 12.73 -18.98
N VAL A 125 -17.33 11.80 -18.38
CA VAL A 125 -17.13 10.44 -18.90
C VAL A 125 -17.67 9.42 -17.90
N THR A 126 -18.39 8.41 -18.38
CA THR A 126 -19.03 7.38 -17.55
C THR A 126 -18.07 6.30 -17.04
N GLU A 127 -16.90 6.18 -17.68
CA GLU A 127 -15.93 5.09 -17.51
C GLU A 127 -15.56 4.83 -16.04
N ILE A 128 -15.78 3.57 -15.65
CA ILE A 128 -15.16 2.96 -14.48
C ILE A 128 -14.02 2.08 -14.97
N LEU A 129 -12.84 2.26 -14.38
CA LEU A 129 -11.69 1.40 -14.62
C LEU A 129 -11.46 0.49 -13.42
N HIS A 130 -11.40 -0.82 -13.66
CA HIS A 130 -11.05 -1.82 -12.65
C HIS A 130 -9.53 -2.03 -12.63
N LEU A 131 -8.89 -1.76 -11.50
CA LEU A 131 -7.43 -1.74 -11.37
C LEU A 131 -6.92 -3.02 -10.70
N TYR A 132 -5.96 -3.68 -11.33
CA TYR A 132 -5.39 -4.96 -10.92
C TYR A 132 -3.88 -4.89 -10.76
N ALA A 133 -3.32 -5.87 -10.03
CA ALA A 133 -1.91 -6.22 -10.12
C ALA A 133 -1.75 -7.73 -10.20
N ALA A 134 -0.70 -8.19 -10.88
CA ALA A 134 -0.29 -9.59 -10.88
C ALA A 134 1.23 -9.70 -10.82
N GLU A 135 1.71 -10.67 -10.05
CA GLU A 135 3.10 -11.06 -10.12
C GLU A 135 3.34 -11.82 -11.43
N TYR A 136 4.44 -11.55 -12.11
CA TYR A 136 4.86 -12.29 -13.30
C TYR A 136 6.24 -12.91 -13.12
N ASP A 137 6.47 -14.01 -13.83
CA ASP A 137 7.78 -14.64 -14.00
C ASP A 137 8.17 -14.54 -15.49
N PRO A 138 9.44 -14.33 -15.85
CA PRO A 138 9.83 -14.25 -17.26
C PRO A 138 9.49 -15.52 -18.07
N GLN A 139 9.31 -16.67 -17.42
CA GLN A 139 8.82 -17.90 -18.06
C GLN A 139 7.34 -17.85 -18.47
N MET A 140 6.56 -16.90 -17.95
CA MET A 140 5.15 -16.71 -18.32
C MET A 140 4.98 -15.96 -19.63
N ARG A 141 6.08 -15.51 -20.25
CA ARG A 141 6.03 -14.82 -21.55
C ARG A 141 5.75 -15.83 -22.66
N THR A 142 4.56 -15.76 -23.26
CA THR A 142 4.12 -16.62 -24.36
C THR A 142 4.33 -15.99 -25.74
N GLY A 143 4.55 -14.66 -25.79
CA GLY A 143 4.75 -13.93 -27.06
C GLY A 143 5.50 -12.61 -26.91
N GLY A 144 5.62 -11.89 -28.03
CA GLY A 144 6.23 -10.56 -28.06
C GLY A 144 5.42 -9.49 -27.32
N GLY A 145 4.11 -9.71 -27.17
CA GLY A 145 3.13 -8.65 -26.93
C GLY A 145 2.90 -7.85 -28.21
N GLY A 146 2.27 -6.69 -28.09
CA GLY A 146 2.09 -5.76 -29.21
C GLY A 146 0.65 -5.40 -29.51
N GLY A 147 -0.32 -6.06 -28.87
CA GLY A 147 -1.74 -5.91 -29.18
C GLY A 147 -2.15 -6.72 -30.41
N LEU A 148 -3.35 -6.48 -30.91
CA LEU A 148 -3.89 -7.17 -32.08
C LEU A 148 -3.63 -6.35 -33.37
N GLU A 149 -3.01 -6.97 -34.38
CA GLU A 149 -2.77 -6.33 -35.69
C GLU A 149 -4.09 -5.88 -36.35
N GLU A 150 -5.16 -6.63 -36.16
CA GLU A 150 -6.50 -6.34 -36.71
C GLU A 150 -7.12 -5.07 -36.10
N GLU A 151 -6.68 -4.66 -34.90
CA GLU A 151 -7.16 -3.49 -34.17
C GLU A 151 -6.27 -2.25 -34.36
N GLN A 152 -5.26 -2.34 -35.25
CA GLN A 152 -4.28 -1.28 -35.52
C GLN A 152 -3.50 -0.84 -34.26
N GLU A 153 -3.35 -1.76 -33.31
CA GLU A 153 -2.59 -1.54 -32.10
C GLU A 153 -1.11 -1.74 -32.38
N HIS A 154 -0.33 -0.66 -32.28
CA HIS A 154 1.13 -0.71 -32.33
C HIS A 154 1.67 -0.44 -30.94
N ILE A 155 1.71 -1.48 -30.12
CA ILE A 155 2.08 -1.39 -28.71
C ILE A 155 3.52 -1.85 -28.52
N GLU A 156 4.32 -1.03 -27.86
CA GLU A 156 5.65 -1.41 -27.40
C GLU A 156 5.60 -1.89 -25.94
N VAL A 157 6.14 -3.07 -25.68
CA VAL A 157 6.26 -3.60 -24.32
C VAL A 157 7.52 -3.06 -23.65
N LEU A 158 7.36 -2.44 -22.49
CA LEU A 158 8.43 -1.87 -21.69
C LEU A 158 8.59 -2.65 -20.38
N GLU A 159 9.69 -3.37 -20.21
CA GLU A 159 10.10 -3.90 -18.91
C GLU A 159 11.16 -2.99 -18.31
N LEU A 160 10.90 -2.43 -17.12
CA LEU A 160 11.80 -1.48 -16.48
C LEU A 160 11.84 -1.64 -14.96
N PRO A 161 12.94 -1.24 -14.29
CA PRO A 161 13.01 -1.20 -12.84
C PRO A 161 11.89 -0.33 -12.26
N PHE A 162 11.23 -0.79 -11.19
CA PHE A 162 10.13 -0.07 -10.56
C PHE A 162 10.54 1.31 -10.03
N ALA A 163 11.74 1.41 -9.47
CA ALA A 163 12.30 2.70 -9.05
C ALA A 163 12.43 3.70 -10.20
N ARG A 164 12.76 3.20 -11.42
CA ARG A 164 12.82 4.05 -12.62
C ARG A 164 11.41 4.46 -13.06
N ALA A 165 10.43 3.55 -13.02
CA ALA A 165 9.04 3.89 -13.33
C ALA A 165 8.50 4.99 -12.41
N LEU A 166 8.81 4.94 -11.11
CA LEU A 166 8.45 6.01 -10.17
C LEU A 166 9.15 7.33 -10.50
N ALA A 167 10.46 7.31 -10.81
CA ALA A 167 11.17 8.52 -11.25
C ALA A 167 10.61 9.11 -12.56
N MET A 168 10.07 8.27 -13.45
CA MET A 168 9.38 8.70 -14.66
C MET A 168 8.02 9.35 -14.36
N VAL A 169 7.33 8.96 -13.28
CA VAL A 169 6.15 9.69 -12.80
C VAL A 169 6.56 11.09 -12.30
N ASP A 170 7.62 11.17 -11.48
CA ASP A 170 8.08 12.43 -10.89
C ASP A 170 8.57 13.44 -11.94
N SER A 171 9.27 12.96 -12.97
CA SER A 171 9.76 13.79 -14.08
C SER A 171 8.69 14.16 -15.11
N GLY A 172 7.53 13.49 -15.08
CA GLY A 172 6.48 13.67 -16.08
C GLY A 172 6.71 12.93 -17.40
N GLU A 173 7.60 11.94 -17.45
CA GLU A 173 7.67 10.99 -18.57
C GLU A 173 6.46 10.04 -18.59
N ILE A 174 5.97 9.63 -17.41
CA ILE A 174 4.69 8.92 -17.23
C ILE A 174 3.64 9.93 -16.78
N ARG A 175 2.61 10.12 -17.60
CA ARG A 175 1.52 11.10 -17.38
C ARG A 175 0.12 10.51 -17.56
N ASP A 176 0.01 9.19 -17.45
CA ASP A 176 -1.25 8.46 -17.54
C ASP A 176 -1.80 8.14 -16.13
N ALA A 177 -3.07 8.50 -15.89
CA ALA A 177 -3.66 8.48 -14.57
C ALA A 177 -3.72 7.08 -13.94
N LYS A 178 -4.21 6.07 -14.68
CA LYS A 178 -4.30 4.68 -14.20
C LYS A 178 -2.91 4.12 -13.88
N THR A 179 -1.91 4.48 -14.70
CA THR A 179 -0.52 4.05 -14.51
C THR A 179 0.10 4.65 -13.26
N ILE A 180 -0.07 5.96 -13.07
CA ILE A 180 0.38 6.65 -11.86
C ILE A 180 -0.27 6.02 -10.62
N MET A 181 -1.59 5.80 -10.65
CA MET A 181 -2.32 5.18 -9.55
C MET A 181 -1.80 3.78 -9.22
N LEU A 182 -1.58 2.94 -10.24
CA LEU A 182 -1.09 1.58 -10.06
C LEU A 182 0.34 1.54 -9.51
N LEU A 183 1.24 2.37 -10.03
CA LEU A 183 2.62 2.48 -9.54
C LEU A 183 2.67 2.97 -8.08
N GLN A 184 1.89 4.01 -7.75
CA GLN A 184 1.79 4.52 -6.39
C GLN A 184 1.15 3.48 -5.43
N GLN A 185 0.11 2.78 -5.87
CA GLN A 185 -0.49 1.71 -5.06
C GLN A 185 0.51 0.57 -4.80
N ALA A 186 1.31 0.19 -5.80
CA ALA A 186 2.36 -0.80 -5.64
C ALA A 186 3.44 -0.35 -4.65
N GLN A 187 3.78 0.94 -4.63
CA GLN A 187 4.71 1.52 -3.65
C GLN A 187 4.12 1.49 -2.24
N LEU A 188 2.85 1.91 -2.08
CA LEU A 188 2.16 1.97 -0.79
C LEU A 188 1.97 0.60 -0.15
N GLU A 189 1.66 -0.42 -0.95
CA GLU A 189 1.53 -1.80 -0.48
C GLU A 189 2.87 -2.55 -0.40
N GLY A 190 3.95 -1.95 -0.88
CA GLY A 190 5.27 -2.57 -0.89
C GLY A 190 5.35 -3.82 -1.76
N LEU A 191 4.64 -3.86 -2.90
CA LEU A 191 4.58 -5.06 -3.77
C LEU A 191 5.92 -5.46 -4.37
N LEU A 192 6.75 -4.46 -4.69
CA LEU A 192 8.09 -4.63 -5.24
C LEU A 192 9.19 -4.22 -4.28
N THR A 193 8.81 -3.79 -3.08
CA THR A 193 9.78 -3.72 -1.99
C THR A 193 9.95 -5.17 -1.58
N PRO A 194 11.15 -5.78 -1.71
CA PRO A 194 11.39 -7.03 -1.00
C PRO A 194 10.90 -6.82 0.43
N PRO A 195 10.24 -7.79 1.10
CA PRO A 195 9.96 -7.65 2.52
C PRO A 195 11.29 -7.27 3.10
N ALA A 196 11.43 -6.00 3.50
CA ALA A 196 12.76 -5.46 3.54
C ALA A 196 13.50 -6.36 4.53
N ARG A 197 14.81 -6.46 4.36
CA ARG A 197 15.66 -6.59 5.53
C ARG A 197 15.41 -5.34 6.41
N ARG A 198 14.17 -5.20 6.89
CA ARG A 198 13.58 -4.03 7.53
C ARG A 198 14.12 -4.12 8.92
N ARG A 199 14.88 -3.11 9.29
CA ARG A 199 15.29 -2.93 10.67
C ARG A 199 14.03 -2.89 11.51
N LEU A 200 13.84 -3.92 12.32
CA LEU A 200 12.69 -4.01 13.22
C LEU A 200 13.00 -3.19 14.47
N GLN A 201 12.02 -2.46 14.97
CA GLN A 201 12.08 -1.91 16.31
C GLN A 201 11.56 -2.96 17.30
N ILE A 202 12.45 -3.52 18.12
CA ILE A 202 12.14 -4.63 19.03
C ILE A 202 12.18 -4.14 20.48
N LEU A 203 11.06 -4.26 21.18
CA LEU A 203 11.00 -4.05 22.62
C LEU A 203 11.53 -5.28 23.36
N VAL A 204 12.58 -5.13 24.15
CA VAL A 204 13.13 -6.19 24.99
C VAL A 204 12.39 -6.20 26.33
N ALA A 205 11.54 -7.20 26.53
CA ALA A 205 10.73 -7.39 27.73
C ALA A 205 11.40 -8.41 28.67
N GLY A 206 11.97 -7.93 29.77
CA GLY A 206 12.69 -8.76 30.74
C GLY A 206 12.28 -8.47 32.20
N PRO A 207 12.75 -9.30 33.15
CA PRO A 207 12.40 -9.20 34.56
C PRO A 207 13.15 -8.05 35.26
N TYR A 208 12.94 -6.79 34.89
CA TYR A 208 13.67 -5.66 35.49
C TYR A 208 13.67 -5.70 37.02
N ARG A 209 12.48 -5.74 37.63
CA ARG A 209 12.30 -5.81 39.09
C ARG A 209 12.04 -7.23 39.61
N SER A 210 11.47 -8.10 38.78
CA SER A 210 10.96 -9.41 39.24
C SER A 210 12.08 -10.31 39.77
N GLY A 211 11.84 -10.93 40.92
CA GLY A 211 12.80 -11.85 41.55
C GLY A 211 13.96 -11.18 42.30
N THR A 212 14.04 -9.85 42.34
CA THR A 212 15.14 -9.10 42.99
C THR A 212 14.93 -8.90 44.49
N GLY A 213 13.67 -8.85 44.95
CA GLY A 213 13.35 -8.44 46.32
C GLY A 213 13.62 -6.95 46.57
N ASP A 214 13.56 -6.13 45.52
CA ASP A 214 13.88 -4.70 45.53
C ASP A 214 15.33 -4.36 45.90
N ASP A 215 16.21 -5.36 45.82
CA ASP A 215 17.64 -5.20 45.99
C ASP A 215 18.25 -4.42 44.80
N PRO A 216 18.91 -3.26 45.04
CA PRO A 216 19.43 -2.42 43.97
C PRO A 216 20.47 -3.09 43.08
N GLU A 217 21.36 -3.92 43.65
CA GLU A 217 22.41 -4.61 42.87
C GLU A 217 21.79 -5.65 41.94
N ARG A 218 20.76 -6.37 42.41
CA ARG A 218 20.04 -7.36 41.58
C ARG A 218 19.18 -6.70 40.51
N ILE A 219 18.57 -5.54 40.78
CA ILE A 219 17.86 -4.74 39.77
C ILE A 219 18.84 -4.27 38.69
N GLU A 220 20.00 -3.75 39.08
CA GLU A 220 21.02 -3.33 38.14
C GLU A 220 21.57 -4.51 37.30
N ALA A 221 21.76 -5.67 37.92
CA ALA A 221 22.15 -6.90 37.21
C ALA A 221 21.10 -7.33 36.17
N ASN A 222 19.81 -7.26 36.51
CA ASN A 222 18.73 -7.55 35.57
C ASN A 222 18.71 -6.55 34.41
N LEU A 223 18.86 -5.25 34.68
CA LEU A 223 18.93 -4.22 33.63
C LEU A 223 20.16 -4.44 32.72
N ARG A 224 21.31 -4.82 33.29
CA ARG A 224 22.50 -5.18 32.50
C ARG A 224 22.22 -6.35 31.54
N ALA A 225 21.61 -7.43 32.01
CA ALA A 225 21.24 -8.58 31.17
C ALA A 225 20.26 -8.19 30.04
N MET A 226 19.32 -7.29 30.33
CA MET A 226 18.39 -6.76 29.31
C MET A 226 19.13 -5.89 28.28
N ASN A 227 20.08 -5.05 28.71
CA ASN A 227 20.92 -4.24 27.82
C ASN A 227 21.83 -5.12 26.94
N GLU A 228 22.39 -6.21 27.46
CA GLU A 228 23.18 -7.17 26.67
C GLU A 228 22.32 -7.82 25.58
N THR A 229 21.06 -8.15 25.89
CA THR A 229 20.12 -8.64 24.87
C THR A 229 19.82 -7.58 23.82
N ALA A 230 19.60 -6.33 24.24
CA ALA A 230 19.42 -5.21 23.31
C ALA A 230 20.62 -5.03 22.38
N LEU A 231 21.86 -5.13 22.89
CA LEU A 231 23.05 -5.08 22.05
C LEU A 231 23.03 -6.18 20.98
N ARG A 232 22.68 -7.42 21.35
CA ARG A 232 22.60 -8.50 20.37
C ARG A 232 21.51 -8.27 19.31
N VAL A 233 20.38 -7.67 19.68
CA VAL A 233 19.35 -7.24 18.73
C VAL A 233 19.91 -6.18 17.76
N TYR A 234 20.72 -5.23 18.25
CA TYR A 234 21.40 -4.26 17.42
C TYR A 234 22.41 -4.90 16.46
N GLU A 235 23.18 -5.88 16.92
CA GLU A 235 24.15 -6.65 16.11
C GLU A 235 23.46 -7.43 14.97
N LEU A 236 22.20 -7.84 15.14
CA LEU A 236 21.38 -8.43 14.07
C LEU A 236 20.87 -7.39 13.04
N GLY A 237 21.22 -6.10 13.22
CA GLY A 237 20.83 -4.98 12.36
C GLY A 237 19.51 -4.31 12.73
N HIS A 238 18.91 -4.67 13.86
CA HIS A 238 17.63 -4.13 14.33
C HIS A 238 17.81 -2.95 15.30
N LEU A 239 16.70 -2.30 15.69
CA LEU A 239 16.68 -1.23 16.67
C LEU A 239 16.10 -1.76 18.00
N PRO A 240 16.93 -2.01 19.02
CA PRO A 240 16.43 -2.42 20.32
C PRO A 240 15.81 -1.24 21.08
N VAL A 241 14.84 -1.54 21.95
CA VAL A 241 14.31 -0.58 22.93
C VAL A 241 13.98 -1.31 24.23
N LEU A 242 14.17 -0.66 25.37
CA LEU A 242 13.68 -1.11 26.68
C LEU A 242 12.64 -0.13 27.21
N GLY A 243 11.66 -0.64 27.96
CA GLY A 243 10.69 0.22 28.65
C GLY A 243 11.37 1.14 29.66
N GLU A 244 12.41 0.62 30.31
CA GLU A 244 13.21 1.31 31.33
C GLU A 244 14.00 2.50 30.76
N TRP A 245 14.50 2.40 29.52
CA TRP A 245 15.21 3.50 28.85
C TRP A 245 14.32 4.73 28.65
N LEU A 246 13.02 4.49 28.44
CA LEU A 246 12.03 5.55 28.32
C LEU A 246 11.52 6.00 29.69
N ALA A 247 11.18 5.04 30.55
CA ALA A 247 10.48 5.33 31.80
C ALA A 247 11.39 5.97 32.86
N LEU A 248 12.59 5.44 33.10
CA LEU A 248 13.42 5.88 34.24
C LEU A 248 13.83 7.36 34.15
N PRO A 249 14.34 7.89 33.02
CA PRO A 249 14.69 9.31 32.93
C PRO A 249 13.47 10.23 33.05
N LEU A 250 12.32 9.79 32.53
CA LEU A 250 11.06 10.56 32.62
C LEU A 250 10.51 10.58 34.04
N LEU A 251 10.64 9.49 34.79
CA LEU A 251 10.23 9.40 36.18
C LEU A 251 11.04 10.32 37.08
N GLU A 252 12.36 10.32 36.91
CA GLU A 252 13.27 11.23 37.61
C GLU A 252 12.88 12.69 37.33
N THR A 253 12.68 13.03 36.05
CA THR A 253 12.26 14.37 35.62
C THR A 253 10.88 14.75 36.18
N ALA A 254 9.97 13.79 36.30
CA ALA A 254 8.63 13.99 36.86
C ALA A 254 8.61 14.05 38.41
N GLY A 255 9.77 13.92 39.06
CA GLY A 255 9.91 14.07 40.50
C GLY A 255 9.61 12.81 41.30
N SER A 256 9.66 11.62 40.68
CA SER A 256 9.60 10.35 41.42
C SER A 256 10.81 10.24 42.36
N ARG A 257 10.56 9.90 43.63
CA ARG A 257 11.56 9.83 44.69
C ARG A 257 11.93 8.40 45.07
N HIS A 258 11.01 7.47 44.89
CA HIS A 258 11.25 6.05 45.14
C HIS A 258 10.30 5.18 44.31
N MET A 259 10.68 3.92 44.13
CA MET A 259 9.83 2.95 43.46
C MET A 259 8.49 2.81 44.19
N GLY A 260 7.40 2.73 43.42
CA GLY A 260 6.04 2.60 43.94
C GLY A 260 5.39 3.89 44.45
N ASP A 261 6.02 5.05 44.28
CA ASP A 261 5.32 6.33 44.50
C ASP A 261 4.27 6.61 43.41
N GLU A 262 3.44 7.65 43.61
CA GLU A 262 2.33 7.97 42.70
C GLU A 262 2.81 8.23 41.26
N VAL A 263 3.96 8.89 41.11
CA VAL A 263 4.55 9.18 39.79
C VAL A 263 5.00 7.89 39.12
N TRP A 264 5.65 7.00 39.88
CA TRP A 264 6.08 5.68 39.45
C TRP A 264 4.92 4.83 38.94
N GLU A 265 3.90 4.60 39.76
CA GLU A 265 2.74 3.76 39.42
C GLU A 265 1.99 4.30 38.21
N ARG A 266 1.89 5.63 38.08
CA ARG A 266 1.23 6.29 36.95
C ARG A 266 1.99 6.17 35.63
N MET A 267 3.32 6.06 35.66
CA MET A 267 4.14 6.24 34.45
C MET A 267 4.97 5.03 34.05
N PHE A 268 5.47 4.21 34.98
CA PHE A 268 6.45 3.16 34.67
C PHE A 268 5.88 2.11 33.69
N HIS A 269 4.85 1.36 34.11
CA HIS A 269 4.21 0.34 33.25
C HIS A 269 3.51 0.96 32.03
N PRO A 270 2.73 2.05 32.15
CA PRO A 270 2.08 2.67 30.99
C PRO A 270 3.04 3.14 29.90
N SER A 271 4.27 3.57 30.25
CA SER A 271 5.28 3.98 29.26
C SER A 271 5.72 2.81 28.38
N ALA A 272 5.95 1.64 28.98
CA ALA A 272 6.30 0.43 28.24
C ALA A 272 5.16 -0.04 27.32
N ILE A 273 3.89 0.05 27.78
CA ILE A 273 2.72 -0.28 26.96
C ILE A 273 2.56 0.69 25.79
N ARG A 274 2.76 2.00 26.00
CA ARG A 274 2.73 2.99 24.90
C ARG A 274 3.80 2.68 23.86
N LEU A 275 4.98 2.28 24.30
CA LEU A 275 6.10 1.95 23.43
C LEU A 275 5.80 0.79 22.45
N ILE A 276 4.99 -0.20 22.87
CA ILE A 276 4.57 -1.33 22.01
C ILE A 276 3.91 -0.86 20.70
N SER A 277 3.15 0.24 20.74
CA SER A 277 2.48 0.78 19.54
C SER A 277 3.49 1.19 18.46
N CYS A 278 4.67 1.66 18.87
CA CYS A 278 5.77 2.09 18.02
C CYS A 278 6.71 0.96 17.61
N CYS A 279 6.66 -0.20 18.28
CA CYS A 279 7.52 -1.34 17.99
C CYS A 279 6.93 -2.25 16.90
N ASP A 280 7.80 -2.95 16.17
CA ASP A 280 7.41 -4.01 15.23
C ASP A 280 7.16 -5.35 15.97
N GLY A 281 7.76 -5.54 17.14
CA GLY A 281 7.54 -6.72 17.99
C GLY A 281 8.17 -6.63 19.38
N VAL A 282 7.93 -7.65 20.20
CA VAL A 282 8.44 -7.79 21.57
C VAL A 282 9.28 -9.05 21.69
N LEU A 283 10.49 -8.94 22.22
CA LEU A 283 11.35 -10.07 22.59
C LEU A 283 11.25 -10.31 24.10
N ARG A 284 10.65 -11.43 24.51
CA ARG A 284 10.51 -11.83 25.92
C ARG A 284 11.74 -12.61 26.37
N ILE A 285 12.45 -12.12 27.38
CA ILE A 285 13.71 -12.73 27.89
C ILE A 285 13.71 -12.94 29.40
N GLY A 286 14.52 -13.88 29.89
CA GLY A 286 14.72 -14.10 31.32
C GLY A 286 13.57 -14.85 32.01
N GLY A 287 13.57 -14.85 33.34
CA GLY A 287 12.65 -15.64 34.17
C GLY A 287 11.25 -15.04 34.37
N PRO A 288 10.47 -15.57 35.34
CA PRO A 288 9.12 -15.11 35.65
C PRO A 288 9.04 -13.60 35.90
N SER A 289 8.14 -12.90 35.21
CA SER A 289 7.92 -11.47 35.41
C SER A 289 6.55 -11.01 34.94
N ALA A 290 5.72 -10.59 35.89
CA ALA A 290 4.35 -10.13 35.60
C ALA A 290 4.35 -8.95 34.61
N GLY A 291 5.27 -7.99 34.76
CA GLY A 291 5.38 -6.83 33.86
C GLY A 291 5.82 -7.22 32.44
N ALA A 292 6.80 -8.12 32.32
CA ALA A 292 7.20 -8.60 31.00
C ALA A 292 6.11 -9.44 30.32
N ASP A 293 5.37 -10.24 31.09
CA ASP A 293 4.27 -11.06 30.57
C ASP A 293 3.06 -10.19 30.19
N GLU A 294 2.85 -9.05 30.87
CA GLU A 294 1.85 -8.05 30.48
C GLU A 294 2.21 -7.38 29.15
N MET A 295 3.48 -7.00 28.95
CA MET A 295 3.94 -6.46 27.66
C MET A 295 3.72 -7.45 26.51
N VAL A 296 3.95 -8.74 26.75
CA VAL A 296 3.65 -9.80 25.77
C VAL A 296 2.16 -9.84 25.44
N ARG A 297 1.28 -9.87 26.44
CA ARG A 297 -0.19 -9.86 26.21
C ARG A 297 -0.65 -8.61 25.45
N ALA A 298 -0.11 -7.45 25.79
CA ALA A 298 -0.44 -6.19 25.12
C ALA A 298 0.04 -6.17 23.66
N ALA A 299 1.22 -6.74 23.38
CA ALA A 299 1.73 -6.91 22.02
C ALA A 299 0.86 -7.85 21.19
N GLU A 300 0.47 -9.00 21.75
CA GLU A 300 -0.44 -9.95 21.10
C GLU A 300 -1.80 -9.32 20.78
N ALA A 301 -2.38 -8.59 21.74
CA ALA A 301 -3.63 -7.86 21.54
C ALA A 301 -3.54 -6.77 20.47
N ALA A 302 -2.36 -6.18 20.27
CA ALA A 302 -2.09 -5.18 19.24
C ALA A 302 -1.64 -5.79 17.90
N GLY A 303 -1.67 -7.13 17.74
CA GLY A 303 -1.25 -7.82 16.51
C GLY A 303 0.25 -7.75 16.23
N LYS A 304 1.07 -7.45 17.25
CA LYS A 304 2.52 -7.40 17.15
C LYS A 304 3.13 -8.79 17.31
N ARG A 305 4.31 -9.01 16.71
CA ARG A 305 5.02 -10.29 16.84
C ARG A 305 5.65 -10.41 18.23
N VAL A 306 5.59 -11.61 18.81
CA VAL A 306 6.27 -11.95 20.06
C VAL A 306 7.34 -12.98 19.77
N TYR A 307 8.56 -12.66 20.15
CA TYR A 307 9.74 -13.51 20.04
C TYR A 307 10.06 -14.06 21.43
N ARG A 308 10.31 -15.37 21.53
CA ARG A 308 10.66 -16.05 22.80
C ARG A 308 12.16 -16.29 22.94
N SER A 309 12.89 -16.13 21.85
CA SER A 309 14.34 -16.22 21.81
C SER A 309 14.89 -15.28 20.75
N ILE A 310 16.15 -14.87 20.93
CA ILE A 310 16.81 -13.99 19.97
C ILE A 310 17.00 -14.64 18.60
N GLY A 311 17.10 -15.97 18.55
CA GLY A 311 17.23 -16.72 17.29
C GLY A 311 15.98 -16.72 16.42
N GLU A 312 14.84 -16.25 16.94
CA GLU A 312 13.61 -16.05 16.14
C GLU A 312 13.60 -14.71 15.39
N LEU A 313 14.54 -13.81 15.69
CA LEU A 313 14.66 -12.53 14.98
C LEU A 313 15.36 -12.73 13.63
N PRO A 314 14.87 -12.07 12.56
CA PRO A 314 15.48 -12.19 11.24
C PRO A 314 16.84 -11.48 11.18
N GLU A 315 17.88 -12.17 10.70
CA GLU A 315 19.18 -11.55 10.46
C GLU A 315 19.15 -10.59 9.27
N LEU A 316 19.55 -9.35 9.50
CA LEU A 316 19.79 -8.37 8.45
C LEU A 316 21.28 -8.36 8.08
N GLN A 317 21.72 -9.37 7.33
CA GLN A 317 23.05 -9.33 6.70
C GLN A 317 23.11 -8.28 5.58
#